data_AF-A0A524CT06-F1
#
_entry.id   AF-A0A524CT06-F1
#
_cell.length_a   1.000
_cell.length_b   1.000
_cell.length_c   1.000
_cell.angle_alpha   90.00
_cell.angle_beta   90.00
_cell.angle_gamma   90.00
#
_symmetry.space_group_name_H-M   'P 1'
#
loop_
_entity.id
_entity.type
_entity.pdbx_description
1 polymer ?
#
loop_
_entity_poly.entity_id
_entity_poly.type
_entity_poly.pdbx_seq_one_letter_code
_entity_poly.pdbx_strand_id
1 'polypeptide(L)'
;MNKFLRKRISLNQNGIIYKITNLINLKVYIGQTKQTLKRRWIQHKSCARTGELAPLYNSMRYQGIDKFEIEIIDKVPFNLLDKKEIEYIKLYKSNIQEHGNRFGYNQDAGGSGGKNKNIETEVLKDLIIQGYSLNDILKELKIGKTALYTKCNEVWGLTLRDVRHYLMKFEIKRLIIKGYNGIQISEKIGRNRSFIYNILYNDWGIDSISEAKRFFLKHLIKEKLSRGVLLKDIAHGLDISRRIISSYINEYWNKTYSDAKYYFMKLRIKSMIERGFSLTKITKQLAVKYFSTIHRYIKRFWDMNYLEARDEFFIKPLLISMIKEDYERDEMAVEFSVRPDTINELCKRFWNNTFTNTRLYY
;
A
#
# COMPACT_ATOMS: atom_id res chain seq x y z
N MET A 1 39.92 -11.32 38.64
CA MET A 1 40.17 -9.93 39.06
C MET A 1 39.78 -8.99 37.91
N ASN A 2 38.67 -8.27 38.10
CA ASN A 2 38.18 -7.07 37.39
C ASN A 2 38.22 -6.97 35.85
N LYS A 3 37.07 -7.29 35.24
CA LYS A 3 36.51 -6.48 34.13
C LYS A 3 35.11 -5.93 34.49
N PHE A 4 34.90 -5.66 35.78
CA PHE A 4 33.91 -4.67 36.23
C PHE A 4 34.54 -3.29 36.10
N LEU A 5 33.73 -2.29 35.71
CA LEU A 5 34.05 -0.87 35.48
C LEU A 5 34.53 -0.51 34.08
N ARG A 6 33.56 -0.45 33.16
CA ARG A 6 33.37 0.73 32.28
C ARG A 6 31.92 0.83 31.82
N LYS A 7 30.99 0.82 32.78
CA LYS A 7 29.70 1.48 32.60
C LYS A 7 29.98 2.99 32.70
N ARG A 8 30.51 3.56 31.61
CA ARG A 8 30.54 5.00 31.44
C ARG A 8 29.09 5.37 31.17
N ILE A 9 28.34 5.65 32.25
CA ILE A 9 27.11 6.41 32.14
C ILE A 9 27.53 7.69 31.42
N SER A 10 27.17 7.85 30.14
CA SER A 10 27.31 9.15 29.50
C SER A 10 26.25 10.06 30.12
N LEU A 11 26.61 10.63 31.27
CA LEU A 11 25.89 11.73 31.87
C LEU A 11 25.86 12.88 30.85
N ASN A 12 24.66 13.46 30.70
CA ASN A 12 24.33 14.69 29.99
C ASN A 12 23.95 14.60 28.50
N GLN A 13 23.08 13.66 28.12
CA GLN A 13 22.22 13.90 26.95
C GLN A 13 20.92 14.60 27.39
N ASN A 14 20.93 15.93 27.27
CA ASN A 14 19.78 16.79 27.53
C ASN A 14 19.02 17.05 26.23
N GLY A 15 17.69 17.02 26.30
CA GLY A 15 16.81 17.49 25.24
C GLY A 15 16.23 18.85 25.59
N ILE A 16 15.49 19.39 24.63
CA ILE A 16 14.94 20.74 24.69
C ILE A 16 13.42 20.62 24.76
N ILE A 17 12.82 21.29 25.74
CA ILE A 17 11.41 21.68 25.69
C ILE A 17 11.36 23.08 25.09
N TYR A 18 10.51 23.28 24.09
CA TYR A 18 10.35 24.56 23.41
C TYR A 18 8.89 24.97 23.34
N LYS A 19 8.70 26.27 23.19
CA LYS A 19 7.40 26.90 22.96
C LYS A 19 7.43 27.59 21.61
N ILE A 20 6.35 27.42 20.83
CA ILE A 20 6.10 28.21 19.64
C ILE A 20 4.92 29.13 19.95
N THR A 21 5.14 30.44 19.86
CA THR A 21 4.11 31.45 20.10
C THR A 21 3.67 32.05 18.78
N ASN A 22 2.36 32.14 18.58
CA ASN A 22 1.78 32.95 17.54
C ASN A 22 1.71 34.41 18.00
N LEU A 23 2.37 35.31 17.29
CA LEU A 23 2.49 36.71 17.68
C LEU A 23 1.21 37.54 17.45
N ILE A 24 0.24 37.01 16.69
CA ILE A 24 -1.04 37.69 16.40
C ILE A 24 -2.09 37.40 17.46
N ASN A 25 -2.24 36.13 17.87
CA ASN A 25 -3.29 35.70 18.78
C ASN A 25 -2.78 35.17 20.13
N LEU A 26 -1.46 35.16 20.33
CA LEU A 26 -0.77 34.72 21.54
C LEU A 26 -1.01 33.26 21.94
N LYS A 27 -1.58 32.44 21.04
CA LYS A 27 -1.70 30.99 21.25
C LYS A 27 -0.33 30.34 21.21
N VAL A 28 -0.18 29.27 21.99
CA VAL A 28 1.10 28.59 22.14
C VAL A 28 1.03 27.11 21.78
N TYR A 29 2.15 26.59 21.28
CA TYR A 29 2.41 25.16 21.12
C TYR A 29 3.61 24.78 21.97
N ILE A 30 3.49 23.73 22.77
CA ILE A 30 4.58 23.16 23.54
C ILE A 30 5.03 21.88 22.84
N GLY A 31 6.34 21.74 22.64
CA GLY A 31 6.90 20.53 22.09
C GLY A 31 8.27 20.20 22.66
N GLN A 32 8.71 18.97 22.40
CA GLN A 32 10.03 18.50 22.80
C GLN A 32 10.91 18.08 21.62
N THR A 33 12.23 18.10 21.80
CA THR A 33 13.19 17.62 20.80
C THR A 33 14.50 17.13 21.42
N LYS A 34 15.08 16.09 20.82
CA LYS A 34 16.46 15.64 21.09
C LYS A 34 17.48 16.25 20.12
N GLN A 35 17.01 17.00 19.12
CA GLN A 35 17.81 17.70 18.12
C GLN A 35 17.96 19.17 18.52
N THR A 36 18.80 19.93 17.81
CA THR A 36 18.88 21.39 18.02
C THR A 36 17.54 22.07 17.70
N LEU A 37 17.25 23.18 18.41
CA LEU A 37 16.02 23.94 18.18
C LEU A 37 15.88 24.39 16.73
N LYS A 38 16.97 24.86 16.11
CA LYS A 38 17.02 25.26 14.70
C LYS A 38 16.55 24.15 13.77
N ARG A 39 17.03 22.91 13.95
CA ARG A 39 16.64 21.77 13.12
C ARG A 39 15.17 21.41 13.31
N ARG A 40 14.70 21.43 14.55
CA ARG A 40 13.28 21.18 14.85
C ARG A 40 12.38 22.25 14.26
N TRP A 41 12.83 23.51 14.27
CA TRP A 41 12.10 24.62 13.66
C TRP A 41 11.97 24.44 12.15
N ILE A 42 13.05 24.08 11.46
CA ILE A 42 13.02 23.79 10.02
C ILE A 42 12.00 22.68 9.70
N GLN A 43 11.91 21.63 10.51
CA GLN A 43 10.92 20.56 10.34
C GLN A 43 9.49 21.10 10.44
N HIS A 44 9.18 21.89 11.48
CA HIS A 44 7.86 22.54 11.61
C HIS A 44 7.53 23.39 10.39
N LYS A 45 8.49 24.19 9.88
CA LYS A 45 8.29 24.97 8.66
C LYS A 45 8.03 24.10 7.43
N SER A 46 8.68 22.94 7.34
CA SER A 46 8.48 21.98 6.26
C SER A 46 7.09 21.36 6.33
N CYS A 47 6.68 20.84 7.49
CA CYS A 47 5.36 20.23 7.72
C CYS A 47 4.21 21.21 7.40
N ALA A 48 4.37 22.47 7.78
CA ALA A 48 3.41 23.52 7.42
C ALA A 48 3.28 23.69 5.89
N ARG A 49 4.39 23.64 5.15
CA ARG A 49 4.39 23.77 3.68
C ARG A 49 3.85 22.54 2.95
N THR A 50 4.14 21.33 3.45
CA THR A 50 3.72 20.07 2.82
C THR A 50 2.27 19.68 3.11
N GLY A 51 1.50 20.56 3.78
CA GLY A 51 0.07 20.35 4.00
C GLY A 51 -0.27 19.41 5.14
N GLU A 52 0.65 19.16 6.08
CA GLU A 52 0.34 18.31 7.24
C GLU A 52 -0.82 18.92 8.05
N LEU A 53 -1.79 18.08 8.40
CA LEU A 53 -3.03 18.48 9.06
C LEU A 53 -2.85 18.51 10.58
N ALA A 54 -2.44 19.66 11.11
CA ALA A 54 -2.42 19.93 12.55
C ALA A 54 -2.79 21.40 12.83
N PRO A 55 -3.39 21.74 13.98
CA PRO A 55 -3.80 23.12 14.32
C PRO A 55 -2.68 24.15 14.20
N LEU A 56 -1.47 23.81 14.68
CA LEU A 56 -0.30 24.67 14.55
C LEU A 56 0.02 24.98 13.07
N TYR A 57 0.08 23.95 12.24
CA TYR A 57 0.44 24.06 10.82
C TYR A 57 -0.63 24.75 9.99
N ASN A 58 -1.91 24.50 10.30
CA ASN A 58 -3.03 25.24 9.73
C ASN A 58 -2.90 26.73 10.04
N SER A 59 -2.59 27.08 11.29
CA SER A 59 -2.41 28.48 11.69
C SER A 59 -1.19 29.14 11.02
N MET A 60 -0.08 28.41 10.88
CA MET A 60 1.11 28.90 10.16
C MET A 60 0.83 29.15 8.68
N ARG A 61 0.06 28.28 8.02
CA ARG A 61 -0.37 28.49 6.64
C ARG A 61 -1.32 29.68 6.50
N TYR A 62 -2.26 29.80 7.43
CA TYR A 62 -3.27 30.85 7.39
C TYR A 62 -2.70 32.25 7.68
N GLN A 63 -1.82 32.38 8.68
CA GLN A 63 -1.36 33.69 9.18
C GLN A 63 0.05 34.07 8.75
N GLY A 64 0.78 33.16 8.10
CA GLY A 64 2.19 33.35 7.76
C GLY A 64 3.12 32.83 8.84
N ILE A 65 4.16 32.11 8.43
CA ILE A 65 5.11 31.48 9.35
C ILE A 65 6.05 32.48 10.04
N ASP A 66 6.20 33.66 9.46
CA ASP A 66 6.91 34.81 10.04
C ASP A 66 6.20 35.39 11.27
N LYS A 67 4.92 35.05 11.49
CA LYS A 67 4.15 35.43 12.68
C LYS A 67 4.32 34.47 13.86
N PHE A 68 5.28 33.56 13.79
CA PHE A 68 5.54 32.56 14.83
C PHE A 68 6.98 32.65 15.30
N GLU A 69 7.14 32.70 16.62
CA GLU A 69 8.43 32.66 17.30
C GLU A 69 8.61 31.33 18.02
N ILE A 70 9.83 30.78 18.02
CA ILE A 70 10.17 29.56 18.74
C ILE A 70 11.28 29.85 19.75
N GLU A 71 11.05 29.47 21.00
CA GLU A 71 12.00 29.67 22.10
C GLU A 71 12.20 28.40 22.93
N ILE A 72 13.38 28.27 23.55
CA ILE A 72 13.67 27.19 24.51
C ILE A 72 13.07 27.61 25.85
N ILE A 73 12.24 26.76 26.43
CA ILE A 73 11.67 26.99 27.76
C ILE A 73 12.27 26.08 28.83
N ASP A 74 12.85 24.93 28.43
CA ASP A 74 13.56 24.05 29.37
C ASP A 74 14.60 23.18 28.66
N LYS A 75 15.61 22.72 29.40
CA LYS A 75 16.59 21.72 28.96
C LYS A 75 16.68 20.62 30.00
N VAL A 76 16.19 19.43 29.65
CA VAL A 76 16.01 18.33 30.60
C VAL A 76 16.67 17.05 30.09
N PRO A 77 17.15 16.17 30.98
CA PRO A 77 17.61 14.84 30.60
C PRO A 77 16.59 14.10 29.72
N PHE A 78 17.05 13.33 28.74
CA PHE A 78 16.17 12.64 27.79
C PHE A 78 15.09 11.75 28.43
N ASN A 79 15.34 11.19 29.62
CA ASN A 79 14.36 10.38 30.35
C ASN A 79 13.24 11.19 31.00
N LEU A 80 13.39 12.52 31.14
CA LEU A 80 12.40 13.43 31.72
C LEU A 80 11.64 14.23 30.67
N LEU A 81 12.05 14.16 29.40
CA LEU A 81 11.45 14.90 28.29
C LEU A 81 9.92 14.74 28.23
N ASP A 82 9.43 13.50 28.17
CA ASP A 82 7.99 13.22 28.07
C ASP A 82 7.21 13.82 29.26
N LYS A 83 7.73 13.64 30.48
CA LYS A 83 7.12 14.17 31.70
C LYS A 83 7.07 15.70 31.68
N LYS A 84 8.15 16.33 31.26
CA LYS A 84 8.28 17.80 31.22
C LYS A 84 7.41 18.43 30.15
N GLU A 85 7.31 17.81 28.97
CA GLU A 85 6.38 18.25 27.93
C GLU A 85 4.93 18.29 28.45
N ILE A 86 4.49 17.24 29.14
CA ILE A 86 3.15 17.18 29.76
C ILE A 86 2.97 18.29 30.81
N GLU A 87 3.94 18.48 31.70
CA GLU A 87 3.92 19.55 32.72
C GLU A 87 3.76 20.93 32.07
N TYR A 88 4.51 21.22 31.01
CA TYR A 88 4.45 22.51 30.32
C TYR A 88 3.18 22.68 29.48
N ILE A 89 2.68 21.64 28.80
CA ILE A 89 1.38 21.71 28.09
C ILE A 89 0.28 22.15 29.05
N LYS A 90 0.26 21.57 30.26
CA LYS A 90 -0.70 21.93 31.31
C LYS A 90 -0.47 23.34 31.85
N LEU A 91 0.79 23.70 32.13
CA LEU A 91 1.14 25.04 32.63
C LEU A 91 0.69 26.14 31.66
N TYR A 92 0.89 25.94 30.37
CA TYR A 92 0.55 26.89 29.32
C TYR A 92 -0.87 26.72 28.77
N LYS A 93 -1.64 25.76 29.29
CA LYS A 93 -2.99 25.42 28.82
C LYS A 93 -3.06 25.23 27.29
N SER A 94 -2.02 24.64 26.71
CA SER A 94 -1.84 24.63 25.26
C SER A 94 -2.64 23.54 24.54
N ASN A 95 -3.25 22.61 25.29
CA ASN A 95 -4.10 21.55 24.76
C ASN A 95 -5.49 22.08 24.38
N ILE A 96 -5.85 21.94 23.10
CA ILE A 96 -7.11 22.43 22.54
C ILE A 96 -8.32 21.63 23.06
N GLN A 97 -8.17 20.33 23.30
CA GLN A 97 -9.26 19.47 23.75
C GLN A 97 -9.61 19.76 25.22
N GLU A 98 -8.62 20.00 26.06
CA GLU A 98 -8.79 20.22 27.49
C GLU A 98 -9.16 21.68 27.84
N HIS A 99 -8.58 22.65 27.13
CA HIS A 99 -8.73 24.08 27.46
C HIS A 99 -9.41 24.92 26.38
N GLY A 100 -9.87 24.27 25.29
CA GLY A 100 -10.48 24.92 24.14
C GLY A 100 -9.46 25.60 23.21
N ASN A 101 -9.90 25.96 22.01
CA ASN A 101 -9.07 26.60 20.98
C ASN A 101 -8.77 28.08 21.26
N ARG A 102 -8.82 28.54 22.51
CA ARG A 102 -8.48 29.93 22.86
C ARG A 102 -7.00 30.10 23.19
N PHE A 103 -6.35 29.07 23.73
CA PHE A 103 -5.05 29.23 24.40
C PHE A 103 -3.88 28.52 23.71
N GLY A 104 -4.10 27.48 22.89
CA GLY A 104 -2.97 26.80 22.25
C GLY A 104 -3.27 25.94 21.05
N TYR A 105 -2.27 25.15 20.67
CA TYR A 105 -2.23 24.35 19.44
C TYR A 105 -1.97 22.85 19.66
N ASN A 106 -1.69 22.39 20.88
CA ASN A 106 -1.47 20.98 21.16
C ASN A 106 -2.81 20.21 21.02
N GLN A 107 -2.78 19.07 20.33
CA GLN A 107 -3.96 18.20 20.21
C GLN A 107 -3.99 17.13 21.30
N ASP A 108 -2.83 16.59 21.66
CA ASP A 108 -2.67 15.55 22.67
C ASP A 108 -2.09 16.13 23.96
N ALA A 109 -2.24 15.40 25.07
CA ALA A 109 -1.71 15.78 26.39
C ALA A 109 -0.16 15.79 26.47
N GLY A 110 0.53 15.35 25.41
CA GLY A 110 1.99 15.21 25.35
C GLY A 110 2.48 13.80 25.70
N GLY A 111 3.80 13.60 25.71
CA GLY A 111 4.43 12.34 26.14
C GLY A 111 4.62 11.29 25.03
N SER A 112 4.21 11.62 23.80
CA SER A 112 4.36 10.77 22.61
C SER A 112 5.72 10.95 21.94
N GLY A 113 6.78 11.27 22.69
CA GLY A 113 8.12 11.59 22.19
C GLY A 113 8.74 10.49 21.32
N GLY A 114 8.32 10.39 20.07
CA GLY A 114 8.85 9.50 19.05
C GLY A 114 9.04 8.06 19.51
N LYS A 115 8.18 7.51 20.38
CA LYS A 115 8.18 6.08 20.71
C LYS A 115 7.19 5.35 19.84
N ASN A 116 7.42 5.37 18.53
CA ASN A 116 7.24 4.12 17.79
C ASN A 116 8.23 3.14 18.42
N LYS A 117 7.79 2.35 19.41
CA LYS A 117 8.47 1.06 19.59
C LYS A 117 8.36 0.42 18.21
N ASN A 118 9.49 0.29 17.52
CA ASN A 118 9.53 -0.36 16.22
C ASN A 118 9.13 -1.82 16.48
N ILE A 119 7.82 -2.08 16.40
CA ILE A 119 7.29 -3.42 16.36
C ILE A 119 7.72 -3.94 15.01
N GLU A 120 8.65 -4.89 15.02
CA GLU A 120 9.08 -5.55 13.81
C GLU A 120 7.89 -6.31 13.23
N THR A 121 7.48 -5.93 12.02
CA THR A 121 6.28 -6.45 11.38
C THR A 121 6.32 -7.96 11.22
N GLU A 122 7.50 -8.54 10.93
CA GLU A 122 7.64 -9.99 10.76
C GLU A 122 7.47 -10.73 12.10
N VAL A 123 8.04 -10.23 13.19
CA VAL A 123 7.82 -10.81 14.54
C VAL A 123 6.34 -10.78 14.91
N LEU A 124 5.64 -9.67 14.65
CA LEU A 124 4.21 -9.57 14.91
C LEU A 124 3.40 -10.57 14.06
N LYS A 125 3.75 -10.74 12.78
CA LYS A 125 3.11 -11.75 11.90
C LYS A 125 3.27 -13.14 12.46
N ASP A 126 4.48 -13.51 12.86
CA ASP A 126 4.79 -14.86 13.36
C ASP A 126 4.00 -15.17 14.63
N LEU A 127 3.94 -14.24 15.60
CA LEU A 127 3.14 -14.43 16.82
C LEU A 127 1.65 -14.60 16.51
N ILE A 128 1.12 -13.82 15.55
CA ILE A 128 -0.27 -13.92 15.13
C ILE A 128 -0.55 -15.28 14.45
N ILE A 129 0.33 -15.71 13.54
CA ILE A 129 0.21 -16.97 12.81
C ILE A 129 0.34 -18.18 13.74
N GLN A 130 1.20 -18.10 14.75
CA GLN A 130 1.33 -19.13 15.80
C GLN A 130 0.11 -19.16 16.75
N GLY A 131 -0.83 -18.23 16.60
CA GLY A 131 -2.08 -18.24 17.34
C GLY A 131 -2.01 -17.66 18.75
N TYR A 132 -0.95 -16.93 19.10
CA TYR A 132 -0.77 -16.29 20.42
C TYR A 132 -1.99 -15.45 20.78
N SER A 133 -2.36 -15.40 22.06
CA SER A 133 -3.47 -14.55 22.53
C SER A 133 -3.08 -13.07 22.47
N LEU A 134 -4.05 -12.16 22.61
CA LEU A 134 -3.74 -10.72 22.72
C LEU A 134 -2.74 -10.46 23.86
N ASN A 135 -2.97 -11.05 25.03
CA ASN A 135 -2.12 -10.81 26.20
C ASN A 135 -0.70 -11.34 25.99
N ASP A 136 -0.54 -12.49 25.34
CA ASP A 136 0.78 -13.06 25.07
C ASP A 136 1.56 -12.21 24.06
N ILE A 137 0.91 -11.70 23.01
CA ILE A 137 1.55 -10.77 22.05
C ILE A 137 2.03 -9.50 22.77
N LEU A 138 1.20 -8.91 23.63
CA LEU A 138 1.56 -7.70 24.37
C LEU A 138 2.75 -7.93 25.31
N LYS A 139 2.79 -9.09 25.98
CA LYS A 139 3.87 -9.48 26.88
C LYS A 139 5.16 -9.73 26.12
N GLU A 140 5.11 -10.49 25.03
CA GLU A 140 6.26 -10.85 24.21
C GLU A 140 6.93 -9.61 23.59
N LEU A 141 6.11 -8.74 22.97
CA LEU A 141 6.59 -7.51 22.35
C LEU A 141 6.85 -6.39 23.36
N LYS A 142 6.48 -6.58 24.62
CA LYS A 142 6.56 -5.58 25.70
C LYS A 142 5.90 -4.26 25.28
N ILE A 143 4.71 -4.32 24.69
CA ILE A 143 3.94 -3.16 24.18
C ILE A 143 2.56 -3.03 24.85
N GLY A 144 1.96 -1.85 24.75
CA GLY A 144 0.57 -1.62 25.12
C GLY A 144 -0.41 -1.92 23.98
N LYS A 145 -1.70 -2.07 24.32
CA LYS A 145 -2.78 -2.34 23.35
C LYS A 145 -2.84 -1.33 22.21
N THR A 146 -2.76 -0.03 22.54
CA THR A 146 -2.81 1.05 21.55
C THR A 146 -1.69 0.92 20.52
N ALA A 147 -0.45 0.64 20.95
CA ALA A 147 0.68 0.48 20.04
C ALA A 147 0.49 -0.70 19.07
N LEU A 148 -0.06 -1.82 19.56
CA LEU A 148 -0.41 -2.96 18.73
C LEU A 148 -1.48 -2.60 17.69
N TYR A 149 -2.59 -1.98 18.13
CA TYR A 149 -3.69 -1.61 17.23
C TYR A 149 -3.27 -0.57 16.19
N THR A 150 -2.51 0.45 16.60
CA THR A 150 -1.91 1.42 15.69
C THR A 150 -1.04 0.71 14.66
N LYS A 151 -0.19 -0.25 15.07
CA LYS A 151 0.65 -1.00 14.13
C LYS A 151 -0.17 -1.86 13.18
N CYS A 152 -1.25 -2.49 13.66
CA CYS A 152 -2.14 -3.26 12.81
C CYS A 152 -2.78 -2.38 11.71
N ASN A 153 -3.27 -1.21 12.08
CA ASN A 153 -3.85 -0.26 11.15
C ASN A 153 -2.80 0.35 10.20
N GLU A 154 -1.60 0.66 10.69
CA GLU A 154 -0.50 1.20 9.87
C GLU A 154 -0.03 0.22 8.79
N VAL A 155 0.14 -1.06 9.14
CA VAL A 155 0.71 -2.06 8.22
C VAL A 155 -0.36 -2.66 7.30
N TRP A 156 -1.54 -2.95 7.83
CA TRP A 156 -2.58 -3.68 7.09
C TRP A 156 -3.84 -2.85 6.81
N GLY A 157 -4.03 -1.70 7.46
CA GLY A 157 -5.28 -0.94 7.37
C GLY A 157 -6.47 -1.66 8.01
N LEU A 158 -6.21 -2.56 8.97
CA LEU A 158 -7.19 -3.52 9.49
C LEU A 158 -7.16 -3.59 11.01
N THR A 159 -8.28 -4.02 11.60
CA THR A 159 -8.36 -4.34 13.03
C THR A 159 -7.52 -5.59 13.35
N LEU A 160 -7.15 -5.79 14.62
CA LEU A 160 -6.41 -7.00 15.01
C LEU A 160 -7.17 -8.30 14.66
N ARG A 161 -8.50 -8.30 14.76
CA ARG A 161 -9.33 -9.46 14.38
C ARG A 161 -9.17 -9.78 12.90
N ASP A 162 -9.25 -8.76 12.05
CA ASP A 162 -9.18 -8.93 10.61
C ASP A 162 -7.75 -9.25 10.15
N VAL A 163 -6.73 -8.68 10.80
CA VAL A 163 -5.32 -9.06 10.57
C VAL A 163 -5.09 -10.53 10.90
N ARG A 164 -5.65 -11.04 12.01
CA ARG A 164 -5.56 -12.47 12.36
C ARG A 164 -6.18 -13.35 11.28
N HIS A 165 -7.40 -13.03 10.84
CA HIS A 165 -8.07 -13.78 9.78
C HIS A 165 -7.27 -13.73 8.47
N TYR A 166 -6.84 -12.54 8.06
CA TYR A 166 -6.06 -12.31 6.84
C TYR A 166 -4.75 -13.10 6.81
N LEU A 167 -3.94 -12.99 7.87
CA LEU A 167 -2.65 -13.69 7.95
C LEU A 167 -2.84 -15.21 8.00
N MET A 168 -3.87 -15.67 8.72
CA MET A 168 -4.15 -17.10 8.84
C MET A 168 -4.62 -17.70 7.52
N LYS A 169 -5.53 -17.00 6.81
CA LYS A 169 -5.96 -17.36 5.46
C LYS A 169 -4.76 -17.48 4.51
N PHE A 170 -3.83 -16.52 4.57
CA PHE A 170 -2.63 -16.55 3.74
C PHE A 170 -1.74 -17.76 4.06
N GLU A 171 -1.52 -18.04 5.35
CA GLU A 171 -0.67 -19.15 5.79
C GLU A 171 -1.27 -20.52 5.44
N ILE A 172 -2.57 -20.72 5.64
CA ILE A 172 -3.29 -21.94 5.24
C ILE A 172 -3.10 -22.17 3.74
N LYS A 173 -3.33 -21.15 2.91
CA LYS A 173 -3.11 -21.24 1.47
C LYS A 173 -1.67 -21.63 1.12
N ARG A 174 -0.68 -21.04 1.79
CA ARG A 174 0.75 -21.35 1.58
C ARG A 174 1.05 -22.82 1.88
N LEU A 175 0.56 -23.33 3.01
CA LEU A 175 0.79 -24.72 3.43
C LEU A 175 0.09 -25.73 2.50
N ILE A 176 -1.14 -25.42 2.04
CA ILE A 176 -1.84 -26.25 1.06
C ILE A 176 -1.05 -26.35 -0.26
N ILE A 177 -0.52 -25.23 -0.75
CA ILE A 177 0.31 -25.20 -1.97
C ILE A 177 1.57 -26.08 -1.79
N LYS A 178 2.21 -26.01 -0.63
CA LYS A 178 3.35 -26.86 -0.26
C LYS A 178 3.00 -28.35 -0.11
N GLY A 179 1.72 -28.71 -0.15
CA GLY A 179 1.25 -30.10 -0.11
C GLY A 179 1.03 -30.66 1.29
N TYR A 180 0.96 -29.81 2.32
CA TYR A 180 0.57 -30.26 3.64
C TYR A 180 -0.90 -30.69 3.66
N ASN A 181 -1.18 -31.80 4.36
CA ASN A 181 -2.55 -32.26 4.60
C ASN A 181 -3.19 -31.51 5.79
N GLY A 182 -4.50 -31.70 6.00
CA GLY A 182 -5.23 -30.98 7.04
C GLY A 182 -4.70 -31.19 8.47
N ILE A 183 -4.11 -32.36 8.77
CA ILE A 183 -3.50 -32.66 10.08
C ILE A 183 -2.22 -31.83 10.25
N GLN A 184 -1.32 -31.89 9.26
CA GLN A 184 -0.06 -31.16 9.32
C GLN A 184 -0.26 -29.63 9.34
N ILE A 185 -1.28 -29.12 8.64
CA ILE A 185 -1.63 -27.70 8.68
C ILE A 185 -2.10 -27.33 10.09
N SER A 186 -3.00 -28.13 10.67
CA SER A 186 -3.56 -27.94 12.01
C SER A 186 -2.46 -27.85 13.08
N GLU A 187 -1.48 -28.75 13.04
CA GLU A 187 -0.31 -28.75 13.92
C GLU A 187 0.54 -27.48 13.76
N LYS A 188 0.79 -27.05 12.52
CA LYS A 188 1.66 -25.89 12.24
C LYS A 188 1.05 -24.55 12.67
N ILE A 189 -0.26 -24.40 12.58
CA ILE A 189 -0.95 -23.15 12.93
C ILE A 189 -1.53 -23.16 14.35
N GLY A 190 -1.42 -24.28 15.08
CA GLY A 190 -1.96 -24.42 16.44
C GLY A 190 -3.48 -24.29 16.50
N ARG A 191 -4.21 -24.72 15.46
CA ARG A 191 -5.69 -24.65 15.39
C ARG A 191 -6.27 -25.98 14.96
N ASN A 192 -7.52 -26.24 15.34
CA ASN A 192 -8.20 -27.47 14.95
C ASN A 192 -8.46 -27.53 13.43
N ARG A 193 -8.69 -28.74 12.92
CA ARG A 193 -9.00 -28.95 11.50
C ARG A 193 -10.26 -28.22 11.06
N SER A 194 -11.31 -28.22 11.88
CA SER A 194 -12.58 -27.56 11.56
C SER A 194 -12.41 -26.08 11.26
N PHE A 195 -11.49 -25.39 11.94
CA PHE A 195 -11.16 -24.00 11.64
C PHE A 195 -10.61 -23.82 10.21
N ILE A 196 -9.75 -24.74 9.76
CA ILE A 196 -9.21 -24.74 8.39
C ILE A 196 -10.34 -24.91 7.38
N TYR A 197 -11.19 -25.93 7.57
CA TYR A 197 -12.32 -26.19 6.66
C TYR A 197 -13.35 -25.06 6.65
N ASN A 198 -13.60 -24.41 7.79
CA ASN A 198 -14.46 -23.23 7.85
C ASN A 198 -13.88 -22.06 7.04
N ILE A 199 -12.56 -21.84 7.08
CA ILE A 199 -11.92 -20.86 6.19
C ILE A 199 -12.06 -21.31 4.74
N LEU A 200 -11.82 -22.59 4.42
CA LEU A 200 -11.95 -23.07 3.05
C LEU A 200 -13.34 -22.81 2.45
N TYR A 201 -14.37 -23.13 3.20
CA TYR A 201 -15.74 -22.95 2.78
C TYR A 201 -16.14 -21.46 2.74
N ASN A 202 -15.97 -20.73 3.83
CA ASN A 202 -16.48 -19.35 3.92
C ASN A 202 -15.69 -18.36 3.05
N ASP A 203 -14.38 -18.55 2.88
CA ASP A 203 -13.52 -17.63 2.15
C ASP A 203 -13.32 -17.98 0.67
N TRP A 204 -13.47 -19.26 0.31
CA TRP A 204 -13.20 -19.74 -1.04
C TRP A 204 -14.28 -20.66 -1.63
N GLY A 205 -15.29 -21.08 -0.86
CA GLY A 205 -16.33 -22.00 -1.32
C GLY A 205 -15.79 -23.39 -1.64
N ILE A 206 -14.81 -23.88 -0.87
CA ILE A 206 -14.12 -25.15 -1.13
C ILE A 206 -14.24 -26.09 0.07
N ASP A 207 -14.56 -27.35 -0.17
CA ASP A 207 -14.84 -28.33 0.89
C ASP A 207 -13.64 -29.25 1.22
N SER A 208 -12.60 -29.27 0.38
CA SER A 208 -11.46 -30.16 0.57
C SER A 208 -10.09 -29.51 0.34
N ILE A 209 -9.08 -30.01 1.06
CA ILE A 209 -7.68 -29.58 0.90
C ILE A 209 -7.16 -29.88 -0.51
N SER A 210 -7.54 -31.02 -1.10
CA SER A 210 -7.12 -31.42 -2.44
C SER A 210 -7.68 -30.48 -3.52
N GLU A 211 -8.97 -30.13 -3.41
CA GLU A 211 -9.60 -29.16 -4.28
C GLU A 211 -8.99 -27.76 -4.09
N ALA A 212 -8.77 -27.34 -2.85
CA ALA A 212 -8.11 -26.08 -2.53
C ALA A 212 -6.72 -25.99 -3.17
N LYS A 213 -5.93 -27.08 -3.09
CA LYS A 213 -4.61 -27.15 -3.72
C LYS A 213 -4.70 -26.98 -5.23
N ARG A 214 -5.58 -27.72 -5.90
CA ARG A 214 -5.80 -27.62 -7.35
C ARG A 214 -6.24 -26.20 -7.73
N PHE A 215 -7.19 -25.62 -7.00
CA PHE A 215 -7.68 -24.26 -7.21
C PHE A 215 -6.55 -23.22 -7.07
N PHE A 216 -5.81 -23.25 -5.96
CA PHE A 216 -4.73 -22.29 -5.73
C PHE A 216 -3.59 -22.41 -6.73
N LEU A 217 -3.18 -23.64 -7.09
CA LEU A 217 -2.14 -23.86 -8.10
C LEU A 217 -2.61 -23.38 -9.47
N LYS A 218 -3.85 -23.68 -9.88
CA LYS A 218 -4.42 -23.20 -11.15
C LYS A 218 -4.37 -21.67 -11.24
N HIS A 219 -4.80 -20.97 -10.20
CA HIS A 219 -4.75 -19.51 -10.17
C HIS A 219 -3.32 -18.97 -10.18
N LEU A 220 -2.43 -19.55 -9.37
CA LEU A 220 -1.04 -19.09 -9.26
C LEU A 220 -0.26 -19.33 -10.54
N ILE A 221 -0.41 -20.49 -11.18
CA ILE A 221 0.23 -20.79 -12.46
C ILE A 221 -0.29 -19.84 -13.55
N LYS A 222 -1.61 -19.61 -13.65
CA LYS A 222 -2.19 -18.64 -14.60
C LYS A 222 -1.61 -17.24 -14.42
N GLU A 223 -1.49 -16.80 -13.16
CA GLU A 223 -0.93 -15.52 -12.77
C GLU A 223 0.51 -15.38 -13.30
N LYS A 224 1.37 -16.38 -13.04
CA LYS A 224 2.77 -16.40 -13.50
C LYS A 224 2.88 -16.47 -15.02
N LEU A 225 2.07 -17.29 -15.68
CA LEU A 225 2.02 -17.38 -17.14
C LEU A 225 1.63 -16.03 -17.76
N SER A 226 0.65 -15.34 -17.18
CA SER A 226 0.20 -14.03 -17.66
C SER A 226 1.26 -12.93 -17.56
N ARG A 227 2.21 -13.06 -16.63
CA ARG A 227 3.39 -12.20 -16.50
C ARG A 227 4.58 -12.64 -17.36
N GLY A 228 4.46 -13.76 -18.06
CA GLY A 228 5.51 -14.29 -18.91
C GLY A 228 6.69 -14.89 -18.15
N VAL A 229 6.49 -15.34 -16.91
CA VAL A 229 7.51 -16.03 -16.11
C VAL A 229 7.95 -17.33 -16.81
N LEU A 230 9.24 -17.69 -16.73
CA LEU A 230 9.74 -18.91 -17.35
C LEU A 230 9.29 -20.16 -16.58
N LEU A 231 9.04 -21.27 -17.28
CA LEU A 231 8.63 -22.54 -16.64
C LEU A 231 9.57 -22.97 -15.53
N LYS A 232 10.89 -22.81 -15.73
CA LYS A 232 11.90 -23.13 -14.71
C LYS A 232 11.76 -22.27 -13.44
N ASP A 233 11.38 -21.01 -13.58
CA ASP A 233 11.24 -20.07 -12.46
C ASP A 233 9.91 -20.29 -11.74
N ILE A 234 8.85 -20.69 -12.47
CA ILE A 234 7.58 -21.14 -11.88
C ILE A 234 7.82 -22.40 -11.05
N ALA A 235 8.50 -23.40 -11.63
CA ALA A 235 8.84 -24.65 -10.98
C ALA A 235 9.67 -24.42 -9.71
N HIS A 236 10.75 -23.64 -9.81
CA HIS A 236 11.59 -23.30 -8.67
C HIS A 236 10.82 -22.54 -7.58
N GLY A 237 10.02 -21.53 -7.95
CA GLY A 237 9.27 -20.73 -6.99
C GLY A 237 8.13 -21.47 -6.29
N LEU A 238 7.69 -22.60 -6.84
CA LEU A 238 6.66 -23.47 -6.23
C LEU A 238 7.24 -24.71 -5.55
N ASP A 239 8.54 -24.96 -5.69
CA ASP A 239 9.19 -26.22 -5.29
C ASP A 239 8.50 -27.45 -5.91
N ILE A 240 8.17 -27.37 -7.21
CA ILE A 240 7.51 -28.41 -7.98
C ILE A 240 8.29 -28.65 -9.27
N SER A 241 8.46 -29.91 -9.68
CA SER A 241 9.20 -30.21 -10.91
C SER A 241 8.56 -29.60 -12.16
N ARG A 242 9.40 -29.22 -13.14
CA ARG A 242 8.93 -28.70 -14.45
C ARG A 242 7.93 -29.63 -15.13
N ARG A 243 8.12 -30.95 -15.00
CA ARG A 243 7.23 -31.97 -15.57
C ARG A 243 5.83 -31.88 -14.98
N ILE A 244 5.72 -31.76 -13.66
CA ILE A 244 4.44 -31.65 -12.96
C ILE A 244 3.74 -30.34 -13.30
N ILE A 245 4.47 -29.20 -13.33
CA ILE A 245 3.88 -27.92 -13.74
C ILE A 245 3.34 -27.99 -15.17
N SER A 246 4.08 -28.59 -16.12
CA SER A 246 3.59 -28.79 -17.49
C SER A 246 2.33 -29.67 -17.53
N SER A 247 2.29 -30.73 -16.73
CA SER A 247 1.11 -31.59 -16.60
C SER A 247 -0.10 -30.82 -16.06
N TYR A 248 0.07 -29.97 -15.03
CA TYR A 248 -0.99 -29.11 -14.54
C TYR A 248 -1.47 -28.10 -15.57
N ILE A 249 -0.56 -27.50 -16.35
CA ILE A 249 -0.95 -26.57 -17.43
C ILE A 249 -1.81 -27.28 -18.47
N ASN A 250 -1.43 -28.50 -18.85
CA ASN A 250 -2.20 -29.32 -19.77
C ASN A 250 -3.56 -29.72 -19.16
N GLU A 251 -3.60 -30.21 -17.94
CA GLU A 251 -4.84 -30.56 -17.22
C GLU A 251 -5.80 -29.37 -17.11
N TYR A 252 -5.30 -28.18 -16.78
CA TYR A 252 -6.14 -27.02 -16.50
C TYR A 252 -6.67 -26.30 -17.75
N TRP A 253 -5.92 -26.33 -18.85
CA TRP A 253 -6.20 -25.50 -20.03
C TRP A 253 -6.03 -26.21 -21.37
N ASN A 254 -5.70 -27.51 -21.37
CA ASN A 254 -5.41 -28.31 -22.56
C ASN A 254 -4.39 -27.63 -23.50
N LYS A 255 -3.26 -27.17 -22.93
CA LYS A 255 -2.22 -26.40 -23.63
C LYS A 255 -0.83 -26.84 -23.21
N THR A 256 0.14 -26.66 -24.11
CA THR A 256 1.55 -26.67 -23.72
C THR A 256 1.87 -25.43 -22.88
N TYR A 257 3.00 -25.44 -22.16
CA TYR A 257 3.47 -24.25 -21.44
C TYR A 257 3.62 -23.03 -22.38
N SER A 258 4.18 -23.22 -23.57
CA SER A 258 4.40 -22.14 -24.54
C SER A 258 3.08 -21.52 -25.00
N ASP A 259 2.08 -22.35 -25.31
CA ASP A 259 0.76 -21.89 -25.77
C ASP A 259 -0.03 -21.22 -24.64
N ALA A 260 0.02 -21.78 -23.43
CA ALA A 260 -0.65 -21.21 -22.27
C ALA A 260 -0.03 -19.85 -21.90
N LYS A 261 1.30 -19.75 -21.90
CA LYS A 261 2.01 -18.47 -21.70
C LYS A 261 1.62 -17.45 -22.75
N TYR A 262 1.68 -17.82 -24.04
CA TYR A 262 1.27 -16.95 -25.13
C TYR A 262 -0.16 -16.44 -24.94
N TYR A 263 -1.10 -17.36 -24.69
CA TYR A 263 -2.52 -17.06 -24.50
C TYR A 263 -2.78 -16.11 -23.33
N PHE A 264 -2.27 -16.42 -22.13
CA PHE A 264 -2.52 -15.58 -20.95
C PHE A 264 -1.79 -14.25 -20.99
N MET A 265 -0.60 -14.18 -21.59
CA MET A 265 0.06 -12.90 -21.83
C MET A 265 -0.73 -12.03 -22.81
N LYS A 266 -1.23 -12.62 -23.91
CA LYS A 266 -2.06 -11.93 -24.89
C LYS A 266 -3.30 -11.33 -24.23
N LEU A 267 -4.03 -12.10 -23.44
CA LEU A 267 -5.20 -11.61 -22.69
C LEU A 267 -4.84 -10.51 -21.68
N ARG A 268 -3.75 -10.69 -20.92
CA ARG A 268 -3.35 -9.71 -19.89
C ARG A 268 -2.92 -8.38 -20.51
N ILE A 269 -2.13 -8.40 -21.58
CA ILE A 269 -1.74 -7.18 -22.29
C ILE A 269 -2.97 -6.51 -22.89
N LYS A 270 -3.86 -7.27 -23.54
CA LYS A 270 -5.11 -6.71 -24.10
C LYS A 270 -5.93 -5.99 -23.04
N SER A 271 -6.17 -6.66 -21.91
CA SER A 271 -6.94 -6.10 -20.79
C SER A 271 -6.32 -4.84 -20.21
N MET A 272 -4.99 -4.72 -20.20
CA MET A 272 -4.33 -3.48 -19.79
C MET A 272 -4.53 -2.35 -20.81
N ILE A 273 -4.45 -2.66 -22.10
CA ILE A 273 -4.68 -1.68 -23.18
C ILE A 273 -6.14 -1.20 -23.15
N GLU A 274 -7.11 -2.11 -23.06
CA GLU A 274 -8.55 -1.83 -22.93
C GLU A 274 -8.87 -0.92 -21.72
N ARG A 275 -8.00 -0.92 -20.70
CA ARG A 275 -8.10 -0.03 -19.51
C ARG A 275 -7.31 1.27 -19.66
N GLY A 276 -6.85 1.60 -20.86
CA GLY A 276 -6.09 2.81 -21.16
C GLY A 276 -4.67 2.85 -20.59
N PHE A 277 -4.05 1.70 -20.27
CA PHE A 277 -2.72 1.72 -19.68
C PHE A 277 -1.67 2.12 -20.71
N SER A 278 -0.86 3.14 -20.38
CA SER A 278 0.31 3.51 -21.17
C SER A 278 1.32 2.35 -21.28
N LEU A 279 2.13 2.35 -22.34
CA LEU A 279 3.22 1.38 -22.51
C LEU A 279 4.15 1.33 -21.27
N THR A 280 4.40 2.50 -20.67
CA THR A 280 5.16 2.62 -19.43
C THR A 280 4.51 1.89 -18.26
N LYS A 281 3.20 2.07 -18.10
CA LYS A 281 2.41 1.41 -17.05
C LYS A 281 2.35 -0.10 -17.28
N ILE A 282 2.16 -0.57 -18.51
CA ILE A 282 2.15 -2.00 -18.86
C ILE A 282 3.48 -2.66 -18.50
N THR A 283 4.59 -2.03 -18.89
CA THR A 283 5.94 -2.57 -18.64
C THR A 283 6.25 -2.69 -17.16
N LYS A 284 5.89 -1.67 -16.36
CA LYS A 284 5.99 -1.72 -14.89
C LYS A 284 5.11 -2.84 -14.30
N GLN A 285 3.87 -2.96 -14.74
CA GLN A 285 2.91 -3.95 -14.23
C GLN A 285 3.29 -5.40 -14.56
N LEU A 286 3.99 -5.62 -15.67
CA LEU A 286 4.51 -6.93 -16.04
C LEU A 286 5.92 -7.19 -15.50
N ALA A 287 6.53 -6.23 -14.79
CA ALA A 287 7.89 -6.30 -14.29
C ALA A 287 8.92 -6.65 -15.38
N VAL A 288 8.72 -6.12 -16.59
CA VAL A 288 9.62 -6.35 -17.72
C VAL A 288 10.66 -5.24 -17.79
N LYS A 289 11.92 -5.59 -18.10
CA LYS A 289 13.04 -4.64 -18.06
C LYS A 289 13.00 -3.56 -19.15
N TYR A 290 12.48 -3.89 -20.34
CA TYR A 290 12.55 -3.00 -21.51
C TYR A 290 11.21 -2.89 -22.24
N PHE A 291 10.82 -1.66 -22.62
CA PHE A 291 9.61 -1.38 -23.42
C PHE A 291 9.58 -2.14 -24.75
N SER A 292 10.74 -2.35 -25.38
CA SER A 292 10.89 -3.12 -26.62
C SER A 292 10.34 -4.55 -26.52
N THR A 293 10.31 -5.12 -25.33
CA THR A 293 9.72 -6.45 -25.12
C THR A 293 8.21 -6.42 -25.27
N ILE A 294 7.54 -5.39 -24.77
CA ILE A 294 6.10 -5.21 -24.92
C ILE A 294 5.76 -4.92 -26.38
N HIS A 295 6.53 -4.08 -27.08
CA HIS A 295 6.37 -3.86 -28.53
C HIS A 295 6.39 -5.16 -29.32
N ARG A 296 7.40 -6.01 -29.07
CA ARG A 296 7.51 -7.33 -29.72
C ARG A 296 6.32 -8.24 -29.41
N TYR A 297 5.78 -8.20 -28.19
CA TYR A 297 4.58 -8.98 -27.87
C TYR A 297 3.36 -8.47 -28.62
N ILE A 298 3.12 -7.16 -28.65
CA ILE A 298 1.97 -6.58 -29.38
C ILE A 298 2.06 -6.92 -30.87
N LYS A 299 3.26 -6.74 -31.48
CA LYS A 299 3.49 -7.12 -32.87
C LYS A 299 3.24 -8.62 -33.09
N ARG A 300 3.73 -9.48 -32.21
CA ARG A 300 3.50 -10.92 -32.34
C ARG A 300 2.03 -11.33 -32.15
N PHE A 301 1.28 -10.65 -31.28
CA PHE A 301 -0.08 -11.04 -30.89
C PHE A 301 -1.15 -10.58 -31.87
N TRP A 302 -0.95 -9.42 -32.49
CA TRP A 302 -1.95 -8.73 -33.31
C TRP A 302 -1.40 -8.09 -34.58
N ASP A 303 -0.11 -8.27 -34.86
CA ASP A 303 0.60 -7.61 -35.97
C ASP A 303 0.62 -6.07 -35.91
N MET A 304 0.34 -5.51 -34.73
CA MET A 304 0.24 -4.06 -34.48
C MET A 304 1.45 -3.50 -33.72
N ASN A 305 1.67 -2.19 -33.85
CA ASN A 305 2.43 -1.41 -32.86
C ASN A 305 1.53 -1.00 -31.67
N TYR A 306 2.11 -0.39 -30.63
CA TYR A 306 1.34 -0.05 -29.42
C TYR A 306 0.25 0.99 -29.67
N LEU A 307 0.49 1.99 -30.53
CA LEU A 307 -0.49 3.03 -30.82
C LEU A 307 -1.67 2.45 -31.60
N GLU A 308 -1.41 1.59 -32.60
CA GLU A 308 -2.45 0.86 -33.33
C GLU A 308 -3.29 -0.02 -32.39
N ALA A 309 -2.66 -0.79 -31.51
CA ALA A 309 -3.37 -1.63 -30.54
C ALA A 309 -4.18 -0.79 -29.52
N ARG A 310 -3.64 0.35 -29.06
CA ARG A 310 -4.35 1.29 -28.20
C ARG A 310 -5.57 1.87 -28.91
N ASP A 311 -5.39 2.24 -30.16
CA ASP A 311 -6.45 2.86 -30.95
C ASP A 311 -7.57 1.84 -31.20
N GLU A 312 -7.24 0.60 -31.56
CA GLU A 312 -8.22 -0.47 -31.81
C GLU A 312 -8.91 -0.99 -30.55
N PHE A 313 -8.18 -1.20 -29.45
CA PHE A 313 -8.74 -1.84 -28.24
C PHE A 313 -9.23 -0.87 -27.16
N PHE A 314 -8.92 0.43 -27.27
CA PHE A 314 -9.32 1.41 -26.25
C PHE A 314 -9.99 2.65 -26.85
N ILE A 315 -9.29 3.40 -27.72
CA ILE A 315 -9.81 4.70 -28.21
C ILE A 315 -11.07 4.50 -29.05
N LYS A 316 -11.05 3.58 -30.02
CA LYS A 316 -12.18 3.33 -30.91
C LYS A 316 -13.43 2.80 -30.16
N PRO A 317 -13.33 1.80 -29.26
CA PRO A 317 -14.46 1.40 -28.42
C PRO A 317 -14.99 2.53 -27.52
N LEU A 318 -14.11 3.35 -26.95
CA LEU A 318 -14.51 4.47 -26.10
C LEU A 318 -15.29 5.52 -26.91
N LEU A 319 -14.79 5.90 -28.09
CA LEU A 319 -15.51 6.81 -28.99
C LEU A 319 -16.89 6.27 -29.37
N ILE A 320 -17.01 4.97 -29.71
CA ILE A 320 -18.31 4.35 -30.00
C ILE A 320 -19.24 4.45 -28.79
N SER A 321 -18.75 4.22 -27.57
CA SER A 321 -19.55 4.36 -26.34
C SER A 321 -20.07 5.78 -26.17
N MET A 322 -19.19 6.77 -26.31
CA MET A 322 -19.54 8.17 -26.14
C MET A 322 -20.53 8.65 -27.21
N ILE A 323 -20.39 8.19 -28.47
CA ILE A 323 -21.34 8.47 -29.54
C ILE A 323 -22.73 7.93 -29.19
N LYS A 324 -22.80 6.68 -28.67
CA LYS A 324 -24.05 6.05 -28.23
C LYS A 324 -24.68 6.72 -27.01
N GLU A 325 -23.88 7.41 -26.23
CA GLU A 325 -24.31 8.21 -25.08
C GLU A 325 -24.60 9.68 -25.48
N ASP A 326 -24.70 9.97 -26.78
CA ASP A 326 -25.03 11.28 -27.35
C ASP A 326 -24.07 12.43 -26.99
N TYR A 327 -22.82 12.12 -26.67
CA TYR A 327 -21.81 13.15 -26.45
C TYR A 327 -21.60 13.97 -27.74
N GLU A 328 -21.46 15.28 -27.58
CA GLU A 328 -21.04 16.17 -28.65
C GLU A 328 -19.52 16.12 -28.85
N ARG A 329 -19.07 16.46 -30.06
CA ARG A 329 -17.65 16.44 -30.45
C ARG A 329 -16.76 17.20 -29.45
N ASP A 330 -17.22 18.36 -29.01
CA ASP A 330 -16.45 19.23 -28.12
C ASP A 330 -16.39 18.66 -26.70
N GLU A 331 -17.44 17.97 -26.24
CA GLU A 331 -17.47 17.25 -24.95
C GLU A 331 -16.50 16.06 -24.98
N MET A 332 -16.48 15.28 -26.07
CA MET A 332 -15.49 14.23 -26.26
C MET A 332 -14.07 14.79 -26.23
N ALA A 333 -13.83 15.91 -26.91
CA ALA A 333 -12.51 16.53 -26.94
C ALA A 333 -12.02 16.92 -25.53
N VAL A 334 -12.92 17.40 -24.66
CA VAL A 334 -12.62 17.68 -23.25
C VAL A 334 -12.24 16.41 -22.49
N GLU A 335 -13.01 15.33 -22.61
CA GLU A 335 -12.74 14.05 -21.94
C GLU A 335 -11.39 13.44 -22.37
N PHE A 336 -11.07 13.51 -23.66
CA PHE A 336 -9.78 13.06 -24.18
C PHE A 336 -8.63 14.05 -23.92
N SER A 337 -8.93 15.26 -23.42
CA SER A 337 -7.97 16.35 -23.27
C SER A 337 -7.24 16.70 -24.57
N VAL A 338 -7.99 16.80 -25.67
CA VAL A 338 -7.50 17.10 -27.03
C VAL A 338 -8.30 18.23 -27.67
N ARG A 339 -7.91 18.68 -28.86
CA ARG A 339 -8.70 19.63 -29.63
C ARG A 339 -9.88 18.92 -30.32
N PRO A 340 -11.03 19.58 -30.54
CA PRO A 340 -12.15 18.97 -31.25
C PRO A 340 -11.81 18.41 -32.63
N ASP A 341 -10.89 19.05 -33.36
CA ASP A 341 -10.40 18.55 -34.65
C ASP A 341 -9.73 17.18 -34.54
N THR A 342 -9.10 16.87 -33.40
CA THR A 342 -8.52 15.55 -33.15
C THR A 342 -9.59 14.46 -33.14
N ILE A 343 -10.82 14.75 -32.68
CA ILE A 343 -11.93 13.79 -32.75
C ILE A 343 -12.31 13.52 -34.22
N ASN A 344 -12.33 14.56 -35.07
CA ASN A 344 -12.56 14.39 -36.50
C ASN A 344 -11.45 13.57 -37.18
N GLU A 345 -10.20 13.82 -36.83
CA GLU A 345 -9.06 13.05 -37.34
C GLU A 345 -9.14 11.58 -36.92
N LEU A 346 -9.55 11.31 -35.68
CA LEU A 346 -9.79 9.95 -35.18
C LEU A 346 -10.91 9.26 -35.97
N CYS A 347 -12.06 9.93 -36.17
CA CYS A 347 -13.17 9.38 -36.95
C CYS A 347 -12.76 9.09 -38.40
N LYS A 348 -12.03 10.02 -39.03
CA LYS A 348 -11.50 9.84 -40.38
C LYS A 348 -10.53 8.66 -40.44
N ARG A 349 -9.67 8.52 -39.44
CA ARG A 349 -8.69 7.42 -39.39
C ARG A 349 -9.34 6.05 -39.15
N PHE A 350 -10.39 5.97 -38.32
CA PHE A 350 -11.00 4.69 -37.95
C PHE A 350 -12.10 4.22 -38.91
N TRP A 351 -12.85 5.15 -39.50
CA TRP A 351 -14.01 4.83 -40.34
C TRP A 351 -13.99 5.52 -41.71
N ASN A 352 -12.92 6.25 -42.05
CA ASN A 352 -12.84 7.06 -43.26
C ASN A 352 -14.04 8.01 -43.42
N ASN A 353 -14.52 8.56 -42.30
CA ASN A 353 -15.72 9.39 -42.26
C ASN A 353 -15.59 10.58 -41.29
N THR A 354 -16.46 11.57 -41.41
CA THR A 354 -16.54 12.70 -40.48
C THR A 354 -17.23 12.28 -39.18
N PHE A 355 -16.99 13.00 -38.08
CA PHE A 355 -17.68 12.74 -36.81
C PHE A 355 -19.22 12.76 -36.98
N THR A 356 -19.74 13.79 -37.66
CA THR A 356 -21.18 13.95 -37.94
C THR A 356 -21.76 12.73 -38.64
N ASN A 357 -21.07 12.18 -39.63
CA ASN A 357 -21.54 11.01 -40.34
C ASN A 357 -21.34 9.71 -39.54
N THR A 358 -20.22 9.56 -38.81
CA THR A 358 -19.98 8.40 -37.93
C THR A 358 -21.08 8.27 -36.87
N ARG A 359 -21.56 9.40 -36.33
CA ARG A 359 -22.69 9.43 -35.37
C ARG A 359 -23.99 8.88 -35.95
N LEU A 360 -24.20 8.92 -37.26
CA LEU A 360 -25.41 8.37 -37.89
C LEU A 360 -25.41 6.83 -37.96
N TYR A 361 -24.25 6.18 -37.76
CA TYR A 361 -24.09 4.72 -37.89
C TYR A 361 -24.09 3.96 -36.56
N TYR A 362 -23.96 4.65 -35.43
CA TYR A 362 -23.78 4.04 -34.09
C TYR A 362 -24.72 4.68 -33.08
#